data_AF-A0A0F8BC43-F1
#
_entry.id   AF-A0A0F8BC43-F1
#
_cell.length_a   1.000
_cell.length_b   1.000
_cell.length_c   1.000
_cell.angle_alpha   90.00
_cell.angle_beta   90.00
_cell.angle_gamma   90.00
#
_symmetry.space_group_name_H-M   'P 1'
#
loop_
_entity.id
_entity.type
_entity.pdbx_description
1 polymer ?
#
loop_
_entity_poly.entity_id
_entity_poly.type
_entity_poly.pdbx_seq_one_letter_code
_entity_poly.pdbx_strand_id
1 'polypeptide(L)' 'MKVAIISTYWKNSPGGGVKTYLTNLVDLLNSKEKVKVNVIYMEGYDPNNPNNYKINGNCLLFSIRSFLKLRKINPQCI' A
#
# COMPACT_ATOMS: atom_id res chain seq x y z
N MET A 1 7.77 -7.43 -12.10
CA MET A 1 7.05 -8.03 -10.97
C MET A 1 6.11 -7.00 -10.37
N LYS A 2 4.82 -7.34 -10.20
CA LYS A 2 3.85 -6.47 -9.51
C LYS A 2 3.66 -6.96 -8.08
N VAL A 3 3.90 -6.09 -7.11
CA VAL A 3 3.71 -6.37 -5.69
C VAL A 3 2.63 -5.44 -5.16
N ALA A 4 1.66 -5.97 -4.44
CA ALA A 4 0.77 -5.16 -3.63
C ALA A 4 1.20 -5.27 -2.17
N ILE A 5 1.09 -4.19 -1.40
CA ILE A 5 1.29 -4.22 0.05
C ILE A 5 0.05 -3.62 0.69
N ILE A 6 -0.50 -4.30 1.69
CA ILE A 6 -1.69 -3.85 2.42
C ILE A 6 -1.24 -3.48 3.83
N SER A 7 -1.56 -2.26 4.27
CA SER A 7 -1.19 -1.79 5.61
C SER A 7 -2.29 -0.93 6.21
N THR A 8 -2.45 -0.94 7.53
CA THR A 8 -3.30 0.05 8.20
C THR A 8 -2.68 1.44 8.10
N TYR A 9 -1.38 1.56 8.35
CA TYR A 9 -0.68 2.83 8.45
C TYR A 9 0.30 3.03 7.29
N TRP A 10 0.23 4.19 6.64
CA TRP A 10 1.11 4.60 5.55
C TRP A 10 1.78 5.96 5.80
N LYS A 11 2.44 6.54 4.79
CA LYS A 11 3.10 7.85 4.86
C LYS A 11 2.16 8.89 5.49
N ASN A 12 2.71 9.76 6.33
CA ASN A 12 1.95 10.80 7.06
C ASN A 12 0.78 10.27 7.94
N SER A 13 0.90 9.06 8.47
CA SER A 13 -0.04 8.50 9.46
C SER A 13 0.60 8.42 10.86
N PRO A 14 -0.21 8.27 11.93
CA PRO A 14 0.31 8.13 13.30
C PRO A 14 1.00 6.78 13.57
N GLY A 15 1.15 5.90 12.57
CA GLY A 15 1.83 4.61 12.73
C GLY A 15 3.30 4.74 13.15
N GLY A 16 3.80 3.74 13.89
CA GLY A 16 5.16 3.67 14.44
C GLY A 16 6.15 2.88 13.58
N GLY A 17 6.92 1.98 14.20
CA GLY A 17 8.02 1.25 13.55
C GLY A 17 7.63 0.46 12.31
N VAL A 18 6.46 -0.20 12.31
CA VAL A 18 5.95 -0.94 11.14
C VAL A 18 5.79 -0.04 9.92
N LYS A 19 5.24 1.17 10.11
CA LYS A 19 5.11 2.17 9.04
C LYS A 19 6.48 2.53 8.47
N THR A 20 7.45 2.85 9.34
CA THR A 20 8.80 3.23 8.93
C THR A 20 9.52 2.12 8.15
N TYR A 21 9.42 0.88 8.64
CA TYR A 21 9.96 -0.28 7.93
C TYR A 21 9.32 -0.42 6.54
N LEU A 22 7.98 -0.35 6.48
CA LEU A 22 7.22 -0.57 5.26
C LEU A 22 7.46 0.55 4.23
N THR A 23 7.60 1.81 4.66
CA THR A 23 7.97 2.91 3.76
C THR A 23 9.37 2.72 3.17
N ASN A 24 10.34 2.34 4.01
CA ASN A 24 11.71 2.09 3.55
C ASN A 24 11.79 0.89 2.59
N LEU A 25 11.03 -0.17 2.88
CA LEU A 25 10.93 -1.34 2.01
C LEU A 25 10.34 -0.96 0.65
N VAL A 26 9.25 -0.20 0.63
CA VAL A 26 8.62 0.25 -0.61
C VAL A 26 9.55 1.14 -1.43
N ASP A 27 10.25 2.07 -0.79
CA ASP A 27 11.20 2.95 -1.47
C ASP A 27 12.37 2.13 -2.06
N LEU A 28 12.87 1.13 -1.33
CA LEU A 28 13.91 0.21 -1.82
C LEU A 28 13.42 -0.68 -2.97
N LEU A 29 12.18 -1.20 -2.91
CA LEU A 29 11.61 -2.01 -3.98
C LEU A 29 11.34 -1.19 -5.24
N ASN A 30 10.84 0.04 -5.11
CA ASN A 30 10.61 0.94 -6.24
C ASN A 30 11.92 1.41 -6.89
N SER A 31 13.06 1.38 -6.18
CA SER A 31 14.38 1.63 -6.79
C SER A 31 14.79 0.55 -7.81
N LYS A 32 14.12 -0.61 -7.82
CA LYS A 32 14.37 -1.71 -8.76
C LYS A 32 13.50 -1.51 -10.00
N GLU A 33 14.12 -1.32 -11.17
CA GLU A 33 13.41 -1.08 -12.45
C GLU A 33 12.33 -2.12 -12.80
N LYS A 34 12.51 -3.37 -12.34
CA LYS A 34 11.62 -4.48 -12.67
C LYS A 34 10.54 -4.74 -11.61
N VAL A 35 10.44 -3.95 -10.55
CA VAL A 35 9.44 -4.13 -9.48
C VAL A 35 8.51 -2.92 -9.43
N LYS A 36 7.21 -3.17 -9.57
CA LYS A 36 6.17 -2.15 -9.40
C LYS A 36 5.41 -2.45 -8.12
N VAL A 37 5.50 -1.55 -7.14
CA VAL A 37 4.80 -1.70 -5.86
C VAL A 37 3.57 -0.82 -5.83
N ASN A 38 2.44 -1.39 -5.39
CA ASN A 38 1.19 -0.69 -5.13
C ASN A 38 0.87 -0.83 -3.64
N VAL A 39 0.68 0.28 -2.91
CA VAL A 39 0.31 0.23 -1.49
C VAL A 39 -1.17 0.53 -1.33
N ILE A 40 -1.90 -0.36 -0.66
CA ILE A 40 -3.28 -0.14 -0.22
C ILE A 40 -3.25 0.16 1.27
N TYR A 41 -3.78 1.31 1.68
CA TYR A 41 -3.67 1.75 3.07
C TYR A 41 -4.92 2.40 3.62
N MET A 42 -5.11 2.32 4.94
CA MET A 42 -6.28 2.87 5.62
C MET A 42 -6.04 4.29 6.12
N GLU A 43 -4.94 4.48 6.84
CA GLU A 43 -4.54 5.73 7.46
C GLU A 43 -3.25 6.27 6.85
N GLY A 44 -3.20 7.60 6.68
CA GLY A 44 -2.09 8.31 6.06
C GLY A 44 -2.53 9.16 4.87
N TYR A 45 -1.53 9.73 4.20
CA TYR A 45 -1.70 10.63 3.07
C TYR A 45 -0.47 10.58 2.17
N ASP A 46 -0.68 10.20 0.90
CA ASP A 46 0.37 10.06 -0.10
C ASP A 46 -0.11 10.59 -1.47
N PRO A 47 -0.22 11.92 -1.64
CA PRO A 47 -0.74 12.53 -2.86
C PRO A 47 0.20 12.39 -4.04
N ASN A 48 1.49 12.19 -3.78
CA ASN A 48 2.54 12.18 -4.80
C ASN A 48 2.65 10.82 -5.52
N ASN A 49 1.93 9.80 -5.06
CA ASN A 49 2.05 8.46 -5.60
C ASN A 49 0.68 7.92 -6.08
N PRO A 50 0.31 8.16 -7.36
CA PRO A 50 -1.01 7.78 -7.89
C PRO A 50 -1.23 6.26 -7.97
N ASN A 51 -0.17 5.48 -7.79
CA ASN A 51 -0.22 4.02 -7.73
C ASN A 51 -0.62 3.49 -6.34
N ASN A 52 -0.63 4.33 -5.31
CA ASN A 52 -1.03 3.97 -3.95
C ASN A 52 -2.50 4.34 -3.72
N TYR A 53 -3.20 3.54 -2.92
CA TYR A 53 -4.65 3.64 -2.75
C TYR A 53 -5.02 3.74 -1.28
N LYS A 54 -5.55 4.91 -0.90
CA LYS A 54 -6.20 5.06 0.40
C LYS A 54 -7.61 4.47 0.35
N ILE A 55 -7.94 3.61 1.32
CA ILE A 55 -9.26 3.03 1.51
C ILE A 55 -9.73 3.41 2.91
N ASN A 56 -10.64 4.38 2.97
CA ASN A 56 -11.30 4.73 4.23
C ASN A 56 -12.37 3.67 4.57
N GLY A 57 -12.49 3.33 5.86
CA GLY A 57 -13.54 2.46 6.37
C GLY A 57 -13.13 1.74 7.65
N ASN A 58 -14.05 0.95 8.19
CA ASN A 58 -13.74 -0.02 9.25
C ASN A 58 -12.99 -1.24 8.68
N CYS A 59 -12.50 -2.11 9.56
CA CYS A 59 -11.69 -3.27 9.17
C CYS A 59 -12.37 -4.17 8.11
N LEU A 60 -13.68 -4.39 8.21
CA LEU A 60 -14.44 -5.22 7.28
C LEU A 60 -14.53 -4.58 5.88
N LEU A 61 -14.93 -3.31 5.82
CA LEU A 61 -14.99 -2.53 4.57
C LEU A 61 -13.62 -2.37 3.93
N PHE A 62 -12.58 -2.15 4.75
CA PHE A 62 -11.20 -2.08 4.29
C PHE A 62 -10.78 -3.37 3.60
N SER A 63 -11.08 -4.52 4.20
CA SER A 63 -10.73 -5.84 3.63
C SER A 63 -11.44 -6.09 2.29
N ILE A 64 -12.75 -5.85 2.21
CA ILE A 64 -13.55 -6.05 0.99
C ILE A 64 -13.06 -5.12 -0.13
N ARG A 65 -12.88 -3.83 0.16
CA ARG A 65 -12.44 -2.85 -0.83
C ARG A 65 -10.99 -3.09 -1.26
N SER A 66 -10.12 -3.53 -0.34
CA SER A 66 -8.77 -3.97 -0.65
C SER A 66 -8.79 -5.13 -1.64
N PHE A 67 -9.62 -6.16 -1.40
CA PHE A 67 -9.78 -7.28 -2.32
C PHE A 67 -10.22 -6.83 -3.73
N LEU A 68 -11.23 -5.96 -3.82
CA LEU A 68 -11.67 -5.41 -5.11
C LEU A 68 -10.56 -4.64 -5.83
N LYS A 69 -9.69 -3.97 -5.08
CA LYS A 69 -8.56 -3.23 -5.65
C LYS A 69 -7.42 -4.15 -6.08
N LEU A 70 -7.10 -5.18 -5.30
CA LEU A 70 -6.13 -6.22 -5.66
C LEU A 70 -6.50 -6.90 -6.97
N ARG A 71 -7.80 -7.21 -7.17
CA ARG A 71 -8.30 -7.77 -8.43
C ARG A 71 -8.04 -6.86 -9.64
N LYS A 72 -8.03 -5.53 -9.45
CA LYS A 72 -7.70 -4.55 -10.52
C LYS A 72 -6.19 -4.41 -10.75
N ILE A 73 -5.40 -4.41 -9.67
CA ILE A 73 -3.93 -4.30 -9.74
C ILE A 73 -3.33 -5.55 -10.39
N ASN A 74 -3.92 -6.71 -10.08
CA ASN A 74 -3.45 -8.05 -10.45
C ASN A 74 -1.97 -8.26 -10.06
N PRO A 75 -1.63 -8.18 -8.76
CA PRO A 75 -0.28 -8.37 -8.27
C PRO A 75 0.13 -9.85 -8.32
N GLN A 76 1.43 -10.10 -8.45
CA GLN A 76 2.02 -11.45 -8.38
C GLN A 76 2.34 -11.86 -6.94
N CYS A 77 2.47 -10.88 -6.04
CA CYS A 77 2.73 -11.06 -4.61
C CYS A 77 1.95 -10.00 -3.83
N ILE A 78 1.40 -10.37 -2.67
CA ILE A 78 0.62 -9.51 -1.76
C ILE A 78 1.28 -9.53 -0.40
#